data_AF-A0A5K1BA35-F1
#
_entry.id   AF-A0A5K1BA35-F1
#
_cell.length_a   1.000
_cell.length_b   1.000
_cell.length_c   1.000
_cell.angle_alpha   90.00
_cell.angle_beta   90.00
_cell.angle_gamma   90.00
#
_symmetry.space_group_name_H-M   'P 1'
#
loop_
_entity.id
_entity.type
_entity.pdbx_description
1 polymer ?
#
loop_
_entity_poly.entity_id
_entity_poly.type
_entity_poly.pdbx_seq_one_letter_code
_entity_poly.pdbx_strand_id
1 'polypeptide(L)'
;AFQQFTGINTVMYYSPTIVKMAGFYSNRLALFLSMIVAGMNAAGTVLGIYLIDRAGRRKLALVSLAGVFISLCLLSGAFFFQSDGLSANPTMTSSGGWFAIIGLVLYIAFFAPGMGPVPWAVNSEIYPEKYRGTCGGISATVNWISNLIVSETFLSVVEAIGASGTFLLLAGIAVLALIFVAIFVPETKGLSFEQVERLWKARATDSSSHLQCLLEAGQEA
;
A
#
# COMPACT_ATOMS: atom_id res chain seq x y z
N ALA A 1 -3.20 -1.61 -8.83
CA ALA A 1 -3.89 -2.53 -7.90
C ALA A 1 -3.31 -2.48 -6.49
N PHE A 2 -2.07 -2.93 -6.24
CA PHE A 2 -1.51 -3.04 -4.87
C PHE A 2 -1.60 -1.76 -4.01
N GLN A 3 -1.44 -0.57 -4.59
CA GLN A 3 -1.63 0.70 -3.88
C GLN A 3 -3.03 0.83 -3.23
N GLN A 4 -4.07 0.31 -3.88
CA GLN A 4 -5.45 0.38 -3.38
C GLN A 4 -5.79 -0.81 -2.49
N PHE A 5 -5.33 -2.01 -2.84
CA PHE A 5 -5.55 -3.21 -2.02
C PHE A 5 -4.78 -3.21 -0.70
N THR A 6 -3.76 -2.36 -0.53
CA THR A 6 -3.15 -2.08 0.78
C THR A 6 -3.99 -1.17 1.67
N GLY A 7 -5.13 -0.67 1.14
CA GLY A 7 -6.22 -0.10 1.93
C GLY A 7 -6.17 1.41 2.17
N ILE A 8 -5.28 2.18 1.55
CA ILE A 8 -5.08 3.60 1.93
C ILE A 8 -6.36 4.43 1.85
N ASN A 9 -7.07 4.36 0.73
CA ASN A 9 -8.25 5.20 0.51
C ASN A 9 -9.39 4.76 1.43
N THR A 10 -9.55 3.46 1.64
CA THR A 10 -10.48 2.89 2.62
C THR A 10 -10.18 3.37 4.04
N VAL A 11 -8.91 3.34 4.45
CA VAL A 11 -8.46 3.87 5.75
C VAL A 11 -8.76 5.37 5.86
N MET A 12 -8.59 6.13 4.78
CA MET A 12 -8.91 7.56 4.75
C MET A 12 -10.42 7.82 4.86
N TYR A 13 -11.23 7.13 4.06
CA TYR A 13 -12.70 7.27 4.04
C TYR A 13 -13.34 6.85 5.36
N TYR A 14 -12.89 5.73 5.91
CA TYR A 14 -13.43 5.16 7.15
C TYR A 14 -12.61 5.52 8.38
N SER A 15 -11.66 6.48 8.30
CA SER A 15 -10.86 6.87 9.47
C SER A 15 -11.71 7.21 10.70
N PRO A 16 -12.83 7.98 10.61
CA PRO A 16 -13.64 8.27 11.79
C PRO A 16 -14.31 7.00 12.34
N THR A 17 -14.67 6.07 11.46
CA THR A 17 -15.28 4.79 11.83
C THR A 17 -14.26 3.88 12.51
N ILE A 18 -13.03 3.78 11.99
CA ILE A 18 -11.93 3.00 12.58
C ILE A 18 -11.59 3.55 13.97
N VAL A 19 -11.55 4.88 14.13
CA VAL A 19 -11.33 5.54 15.42
C VAL A 19 -12.46 5.22 16.41
N LYS A 20 -13.71 5.20 15.95
CA LYS A 20 -14.86 4.78 16.78
C LYS A 20 -14.78 3.30 17.16
N MET A 21 -14.38 2.43 16.23
CA MET A 21 -14.17 1.00 16.48
C MET A 21 -13.08 0.79 17.53
N ALA A 22 -12.07 1.67 17.58
CA ALA A 22 -11.03 1.65 18.60
C ALA A 22 -11.53 2.08 20.01
N GLY A 23 -12.79 2.50 20.17
CA GLY A 23 -13.40 2.86 21.46
C GLY A 23 -13.55 4.36 21.71
N PHE A 24 -13.26 5.21 20.71
CA PHE A 24 -13.45 6.65 20.81
C PHE A 24 -14.86 7.06 20.33
N TYR A 25 -15.84 6.98 21.23
CA TYR A 25 -17.26 7.24 20.92
C TYR A 25 -17.60 8.71 20.67
N SER A 26 -16.72 9.65 21.04
CA SER A 26 -16.95 11.08 20.81
C SER A 26 -16.77 11.44 19.34
N ASN A 27 -17.86 11.82 18.67
CA ASN A 27 -17.83 12.28 17.27
C ASN A 27 -16.84 13.43 17.05
N ARG A 28 -16.73 14.38 17.99
CA ARG A 28 -15.78 15.51 17.88
C ARG A 28 -14.33 15.04 17.90
N LEU A 29 -14.01 14.10 18.79
CA LEU A 29 -12.66 13.57 18.92
C LEU A 29 -12.29 12.69 17.73
N ALA A 30 -13.23 11.85 17.25
CA ALA A 30 -13.02 11.02 16.06
C ALA A 30 -12.73 11.88 14.81
N LEU A 31 -13.53 12.94 14.58
CA LEU A 31 -13.30 13.87 13.48
C LEU A 31 -11.97 14.62 13.63
N PHE A 32 -11.61 15.03 14.84
CA PHE A 32 -10.33 15.70 15.10
C PHE A 32 -9.13 14.79 14.81
N LEU A 33 -9.17 13.53 15.24
CA LEU A 33 -8.13 12.55 14.94
C LEU A 33 -8.04 12.25 13.44
N SER A 34 -9.17 12.18 12.73
CA SER A 34 -9.20 12.04 11.27
C SER A 34 -8.56 13.23 10.55
N MET A 35 -8.75 14.45 11.04
CA MET A 35 -8.08 15.63 10.48
C MET A 35 -6.56 15.55 10.64
N ILE A 36 -6.07 15.05 11.78
CA ILE A 36 -4.63 14.82 12.01
C ILE A 36 -4.11 13.77 11.03
N VAL A 37 -4.82 12.66 10.86
CA VAL A 37 -4.49 11.60 9.88
C VAL A 37 -4.37 12.18 8.47
N ALA A 38 -5.34 12.99 8.03
CA ALA A 38 -5.30 13.64 6.73
C ALA A 38 -4.14 14.64 6.59
N GLY A 39 -3.87 15.44 7.63
CA GLY A 39 -2.74 16.37 7.65
C GLY A 39 -1.39 15.66 7.55
N MET A 40 -1.22 14.54 8.27
CA MET A 40 -0.02 13.71 8.17
C MET A 40 0.13 13.07 6.79
N ASN A 41 -0.97 12.64 6.16
CA ASN A 41 -0.92 12.12 4.79
C ASN A 41 -0.44 13.20 3.81
N ALA A 42 -0.96 14.43 3.94
CA ALA A 42 -0.51 15.56 3.12
C ALA A 42 0.97 15.88 3.35
N ALA A 43 1.40 16.01 4.61
CA ALA A 43 2.79 16.29 4.96
C ALA A 43 3.75 15.17 4.52
N GLY A 44 3.36 13.91 4.73
CA GLY A 44 4.10 12.73 4.30
C GLY A 44 4.23 12.65 2.77
N THR A 45 3.20 13.07 2.03
CA THR A 45 3.26 13.17 0.56
C THR A 45 4.27 14.22 0.11
N VAL A 46 4.30 15.40 0.74
CA VAL A 46 5.32 16.44 0.46
C VAL A 46 6.73 15.92 0.74
N LEU A 47 6.91 15.23 1.86
CA LEU A 47 8.18 14.57 2.18
C LEU A 47 8.53 13.50 1.13
N GLY A 48 7.55 12.72 0.68
CA GLY A 48 7.71 11.72 -0.37
C GLY A 48 8.19 12.31 -1.70
N ILE A 49 7.63 13.45 -2.10
CA ILE A 49 8.06 14.19 -3.30
C ILE A 49 9.55 14.58 -3.21
N TYR A 50 10.03 14.98 -2.02
CA TYR A 50 11.45 15.28 -1.84
C TYR A 50 12.33 14.01 -1.79
N LEU A 51 11.84 12.94 -1.16
CA LEU A 51 12.59 11.71 -0.97
C LEU A 51 12.70 10.87 -2.24
N ILE A 52 11.74 10.95 -3.17
CA ILE A 52 11.69 10.09 -4.36
C ILE A 52 12.91 10.27 -5.26
N ASP A 53 13.43 11.49 -5.37
CA ASP A 53 14.62 11.80 -6.16
C ASP A 53 15.93 11.50 -5.42
N ARG A 54 15.92 11.55 -4.08
CA ARG A 54 17.10 11.22 -3.27
C ARG A 54 17.28 9.73 -3.05
N ALA A 55 16.24 9.03 -2.60
CA ALA A 55 16.30 7.61 -2.25
C ALA A 55 16.16 6.67 -3.46
N GLY A 56 15.44 7.11 -4.50
CA GLY A 56 15.04 6.26 -5.62
C GLY A 56 13.67 5.62 -5.38
N ARG A 57 13.03 5.20 -6.47
CA ARG A 57 11.62 4.78 -6.47
C ARG A 57 11.48 3.43 -5.80
N ARG A 58 12.34 2.46 -6.16
CA ARG A 58 12.26 1.07 -5.67
C ARG A 58 12.54 1.01 -4.16
N LYS A 59 13.62 1.64 -3.70
CA LYS A 59 14.00 1.64 -2.27
C LYS A 59 12.92 2.30 -1.42
N LEU A 60 12.37 3.42 -1.87
CA LEU A 60 11.33 4.15 -1.13
C LEU A 60 10.03 3.35 -1.04
N ALA A 61 9.61 2.67 -2.12
CA ALA A 61 8.45 1.76 -2.10
C ALA A 61 8.65 0.56 -1.15
N LEU A 62 9.84 -0.06 -1.14
CA LEU A 62 10.13 -1.21 -0.28
C LEU A 62 10.10 -0.84 1.22
N VAL A 63 10.74 0.28 1.59
CA VAL A 63 10.73 0.77 2.97
C VAL A 63 9.32 1.13 3.42
N SER A 64 8.55 1.78 2.53
CA SER A 64 7.15 2.12 2.78
C SER A 64 6.29 0.89 2.99
N LEU A 65 6.39 -0.13 2.12
CA LEU A 65 5.62 -1.38 2.23
C LEU A 65 6.00 -2.18 3.49
N ALA A 66 7.28 -2.21 3.87
CA ALA A 66 7.73 -2.85 5.10
C ALA A 66 7.14 -2.15 6.35
N GLY A 67 7.16 -0.82 6.37
CA GLY A 67 6.56 -0.04 7.46
C GLY A 67 5.03 -0.19 7.51
N VAL A 68 4.36 -0.23 6.35
CA VAL A 68 2.93 -0.50 6.23
C VAL A 68 2.57 -1.87 6.79
N PHE A 69 3.34 -2.91 6.44
CA PHE A 69 3.13 -4.26 6.97
C PHE A 69 3.22 -4.28 8.51
N ILE A 70 4.28 -3.71 9.08
CA ILE A 70 4.47 -3.64 10.54
C ILE A 70 3.30 -2.88 11.20
N SER A 71 2.87 -1.77 10.61
CA SER A 71 1.78 -0.94 11.12
C SER A 71 0.43 -1.67 11.07
N LEU A 72 0.16 -2.43 10.01
CA LEU A 72 -1.06 -3.24 9.87
C LEU A 72 -1.08 -4.42 10.85
N CYS A 73 0.07 -5.06 11.10
CA CYS A 73 0.19 -6.08 12.14
C CYS A 73 -0.06 -5.51 13.54
N LEU A 74 0.47 -4.32 13.83
CA LEU A 74 0.20 -3.61 15.09
C LEU A 74 -1.28 -3.28 15.24
N LEU A 75 -1.91 -2.78 14.17
CA LEU A 75 -3.33 -2.43 14.15
C LEU A 75 -4.22 -3.67 14.35
N SER A 76 -3.93 -4.75 13.64
CA SER A 76 -4.61 -6.04 13.79
C SER A 76 -4.48 -6.58 15.22
N GLY A 77 -3.26 -6.56 15.78
CA GLY A 77 -3.01 -6.95 17.17
C GLY A 77 -3.81 -6.11 18.17
N ALA A 78 -3.83 -4.78 18.00
CA ALA A 78 -4.59 -3.88 18.87
C ALA A 78 -6.09 -4.21 18.88
N PHE A 79 -6.67 -4.48 17.72
CA PHE A 79 -8.08 -4.90 17.61
C PHE A 79 -8.33 -6.33 18.12
N PHE A 80 -7.36 -7.24 18.00
CA PHE A 80 -7.46 -8.61 18.49
C PHE A 80 -7.56 -8.64 20.04
N PHE A 81 -6.67 -7.91 20.72
CA PHE A 81 -6.71 -7.80 22.19
C PHE A 81 -7.96 -7.06 22.70
N GLN A 82 -8.61 -6.27 21.84
CA GLN A 82 -9.87 -5.61 22.14
C GLN A 82 -11.09 -6.54 21.97
N SER A 83 -11.08 -7.46 21.00
CA SER A 83 -12.22 -8.34 20.69
C SER A 83 -12.36 -9.56 21.62
N ASP A 84 -11.26 -10.15 22.06
CA ASP A 84 -11.27 -11.46 22.76
C ASP A 84 -11.67 -11.41 24.25
N GLY A 85 -12.24 -10.31 24.74
CA GLY A 85 -12.82 -10.27 26.09
C GLY A 85 -11.83 -10.40 27.26
N LEU A 86 -10.51 -10.54 27.02
CA LEU A 86 -9.48 -10.39 28.06
C LEU A 86 -9.49 -8.97 28.68
N SER A 87 -10.18 -8.03 28.05
CA SER A 87 -10.52 -6.70 28.56
C SER A 87 -11.80 -6.73 29.42
N ALA A 88 -11.85 -7.54 30.47
CA ALA A 88 -12.87 -7.41 31.52
C ALA A 88 -12.67 -6.14 32.39
N ASN A 89 -11.55 -5.43 32.19
CA ASN A 89 -11.22 -4.18 32.86
C ASN A 89 -11.45 -2.97 31.93
N PRO A 90 -12.33 -2.01 32.29
CA PRO A 90 -12.60 -0.80 31.49
C PRO A 90 -11.37 0.11 31.29
N THR A 91 -10.32 -0.07 32.10
CA THR A 91 -9.03 0.61 31.94
C THR A 91 -8.19 0.06 30.78
N MET A 92 -8.30 -1.22 30.42
CA MET A 92 -7.56 -1.81 29.30
C MET A 92 -8.17 -1.50 27.92
N THR A 93 -9.48 -1.23 27.88
CA THR A 93 -10.19 -0.76 26.68
C THR A 93 -9.64 0.58 26.19
N SER A 94 -9.17 1.41 27.12
CA SER A 94 -8.55 2.70 26.82
C SER A 94 -7.16 2.53 26.19
N SER A 95 -6.35 1.59 26.70
CA SER A 95 -5.00 1.33 26.16
C SER A 95 -5.03 0.71 24.77
N GLY A 96 -5.90 -0.28 24.51
CA GLY A 96 -6.03 -0.92 23.20
C GLY A 96 -6.43 0.06 22.10
N GLY A 97 -7.34 0.99 22.42
CA GLY A 97 -7.75 2.06 21.51
C GLY A 97 -6.59 2.97 21.10
N TRP A 98 -5.75 3.39 22.05
CA TRP A 98 -4.56 4.19 21.74
C TRP A 98 -3.53 3.43 20.89
N PHE A 99 -3.33 2.13 21.14
CA PHE A 99 -2.48 1.31 20.26
C PHE A 99 -3.02 1.24 18.83
N ALA A 100 -4.34 1.16 18.66
CA ALA A 100 -4.94 1.19 17.32
C ALA A 100 -4.74 2.56 16.64
N ILE A 101 -4.85 3.68 17.38
CA ILE A 101 -4.55 5.01 16.84
C ILE A 101 -3.07 5.14 16.45
N ILE A 102 -2.15 4.64 17.28
CA ILE A 102 -0.71 4.65 16.98
C ILE A 102 -0.43 3.81 15.73
N GLY A 103 -1.02 2.62 15.61
CA GLY A 103 -0.91 1.79 14.42
C GLY A 103 -1.43 2.47 13.15
N LEU A 104 -2.56 3.17 13.26
CA LEU A 104 -3.13 3.96 12.16
C LEU A 104 -2.23 5.13 11.76
N VAL A 105 -1.69 5.87 12.73
CA VAL A 105 -0.74 6.97 12.50
C VAL A 105 0.53 6.47 11.82
N LEU A 106 1.11 5.38 12.31
CA LEU A 106 2.30 4.76 11.72
C LEU A 106 2.03 4.27 10.30
N TYR A 107 0.87 3.65 10.06
CA TYR A 107 0.46 3.22 8.73
C TYR A 107 0.50 4.38 7.73
N ILE A 108 -0.08 5.53 8.09
CA ILE A 108 -0.09 6.72 7.24
C ILE A 108 1.32 7.30 7.07
N ALA A 109 2.10 7.36 8.16
CA ALA A 109 3.46 7.89 8.14
C ALA A 109 4.40 7.09 7.21
N PHE A 110 4.21 5.77 7.11
CA PHE A 110 4.97 4.94 6.17
C PHE A 110 4.37 4.90 4.78
N PHE A 111 3.04 4.92 4.64
CA PHE A 111 2.38 4.87 3.34
C PHE A 111 2.62 6.16 2.54
N ALA A 112 2.37 7.33 3.14
CA ALA A 112 2.32 8.61 2.46
C ALA A 112 3.61 8.97 1.70
N PRO A 113 4.83 8.87 2.27
CA PRO A 113 6.04 9.24 1.56
C PRO A 113 6.47 8.25 0.46
N GLY A 114 6.04 6.99 0.51
CA GLY A 114 6.43 5.98 -0.46
C GLY A 114 5.30 5.55 -1.38
N MET A 115 4.43 4.67 -0.91
CA MET A 115 3.31 4.14 -1.69
C MET A 115 2.28 5.20 -2.13
N GLY A 116 2.32 6.41 -1.56
CA GLY A 116 1.63 7.58 -2.07
C GLY A 116 2.11 8.01 -3.47
N PRO A 117 3.28 8.66 -3.58
CA PRO A 117 3.77 9.23 -4.85
C PRO A 117 4.47 8.22 -5.77
N VAL A 118 5.12 7.18 -5.23
CA VAL A 118 5.99 6.29 -6.03
C VAL A 118 5.25 5.57 -7.16
N PRO A 119 4.08 4.94 -6.93
CA PRO A 119 3.37 4.24 -8.01
C PRO A 119 3.00 5.16 -9.18
N TRP A 120 2.66 6.42 -8.90
CA TRP A 120 2.34 7.41 -9.94
C TRP A 120 3.57 7.85 -10.72
N ALA A 121 4.69 8.08 -10.03
CA ALA A 121 5.96 8.41 -10.68
C ALA A 121 6.43 7.26 -11.59
N VAL A 122 6.47 6.05 -11.05
CA VAL A 122 6.87 4.83 -11.79
C VAL A 122 5.97 4.60 -13.01
N ASN A 123 4.66 4.79 -12.87
CA ASN A 123 3.70 4.68 -13.97
C ASN A 123 3.97 5.70 -15.09
N SER A 124 4.53 6.87 -14.78
CA SER A 124 4.90 7.87 -15.80
C SER A 124 6.26 7.59 -16.45
N GLU A 125 7.16 6.92 -15.74
CA GLU A 125 8.55 6.67 -16.14
C GLU A 125 8.74 5.37 -16.94
N ILE A 126 7.92 4.34 -16.70
CA ILE A 126 8.08 3.00 -17.29
C ILE A 126 7.65 2.94 -18.76
N TYR A 127 6.64 3.72 -19.16
CA TYR A 127 6.03 3.55 -20.48
C TYR A 127 6.79 4.27 -21.61
N PRO A 128 6.94 3.61 -22.78
CA PRO A 128 7.43 4.27 -23.99
C PRO A 128 6.57 5.47 -24.33
N GLU A 129 7.19 6.53 -24.83
CA GLU A 129 6.54 7.83 -25.10
C GLU A 129 5.28 7.67 -25.98
N LYS A 130 5.37 6.83 -27.02
CA LYS A 130 4.27 6.56 -27.96
C LYS A 130 3.00 6.00 -27.31
N TYR A 131 3.13 5.23 -26.22
CA TYR A 131 2.01 4.53 -25.59
C TYR A 131 1.69 5.01 -24.18
N ARG A 132 2.42 6.02 -23.68
CA ARG A 132 2.31 6.51 -22.30
C ARG A 132 0.88 6.92 -21.92
N GLY A 133 0.16 7.58 -22.84
CA GLY A 133 -1.22 7.99 -22.62
C GLY A 133 -2.15 6.79 -22.39
N THR A 134 -2.13 5.80 -23.28
CA THR A 134 -2.99 4.61 -23.20
C THR A 134 -2.64 3.74 -21.99
N CYS A 135 -1.36 3.45 -21.79
CA CYS A 135 -0.91 2.65 -20.64
C CYS A 135 -1.21 3.36 -19.31
N GLY A 136 -0.99 4.68 -19.25
CA GLY A 136 -1.35 5.50 -18.09
C GLY A 136 -2.85 5.47 -17.80
N GLY A 137 -3.69 5.59 -18.83
CA GLY A 137 -5.15 5.49 -18.70
C GLY A 137 -5.62 4.12 -18.20
N ILE A 138 -5.10 3.02 -18.76
CA ILE A 138 -5.43 1.66 -18.31
C ILE A 138 -5.03 1.48 -16.83
N SER A 139 -3.82 1.89 -16.46
CA SER A 139 -3.35 1.81 -15.07
C SER A 139 -4.19 2.63 -14.11
N ALA A 140 -4.62 3.83 -14.50
CA ALA A 140 -5.52 4.66 -13.71
C ALA A 140 -6.89 4.00 -13.55
N THR A 141 -7.47 3.44 -14.62
CA THR A 141 -8.74 2.70 -14.56
C THR A 141 -8.64 1.51 -13.60
N VAL A 142 -7.57 0.72 -13.68
CA VAL A 142 -7.32 -0.39 -12.75
C VAL A 142 -7.18 0.13 -11.32
N ASN A 143 -6.54 1.29 -11.12
CA ASN A 143 -6.43 1.92 -9.81
C ASN A 143 -7.82 2.26 -9.24
N TRP A 144 -8.63 2.99 -9.98
CA TRP A 144 -9.96 3.41 -9.53
C TRP A 144 -10.94 2.24 -9.35
N ILE A 145 -10.88 1.21 -10.19
CA ILE A 145 -11.67 -0.02 -10.00
C ILE A 145 -11.23 -0.75 -8.74
N SER A 146 -9.91 -0.90 -8.52
CA SER A 146 -9.38 -1.51 -7.29
C SER A 146 -9.82 -0.71 -6.07
N ASN A 147 -9.82 0.62 -6.16
CA ASN A 147 -10.29 1.50 -5.10
C ASN A 147 -11.77 1.24 -4.76
N LEU A 148 -12.64 1.18 -5.77
CA LEU A 148 -14.06 0.94 -5.61
C LEU A 148 -14.29 -0.39 -4.90
N ILE A 149 -13.66 -1.46 -5.38
CA ILE A 149 -13.79 -2.80 -4.79
C ILE A 149 -13.43 -2.79 -3.31
N VAL A 150 -12.25 -2.27 -2.96
CA VAL A 150 -11.78 -2.28 -1.56
C VAL A 150 -12.61 -1.34 -0.68
N SER A 151 -13.07 -0.20 -1.19
CA SER A 151 -13.85 0.77 -0.41
C SER A 151 -15.26 0.27 -0.09
N GLU A 152 -15.91 -0.38 -1.05
CA GLU A 152 -17.25 -0.96 -0.86
C GLU A 152 -17.20 -2.22 0.02
N THR A 153 -16.23 -3.09 -0.21
CA THR A 153 -16.17 -4.38 0.52
C THR A 153 -15.63 -4.26 1.95
N PHE A 154 -14.95 -3.17 2.30
CA PHE A 154 -14.24 -3.07 3.58
C PHE A 154 -15.12 -3.31 4.80
N LEU A 155 -16.25 -2.61 4.92
CA LEU A 155 -17.13 -2.74 6.07
C LEU A 155 -17.76 -4.14 6.14
N SER A 156 -18.15 -4.72 4.99
CA SER A 156 -18.66 -6.08 4.93
C SER A 156 -17.62 -7.12 5.37
N VAL A 157 -16.34 -6.93 5.02
CA VAL A 157 -15.25 -7.80 5.48
C VAL A 157 -15.03 -7.62 6.99
N VAL A 158 -15.04 -6.37 7.49
CA VAL A 158 -14.95 -6.09 8.93
C VAL A 158 -16.08 -6.76 9.71
N GLU A 159 -17.31 -6.77 9.20
CA GLU A 159 -18.45 -7.45 9.82
C GLU A 159 -18.28 -8.98 9.80
N ALA A 160 -17.73 -9.54 8.72
CA ALA A 160 -17.58 -10.98 8.54
C ALA A 160 -16.43 -11.60 9.35
N ILE A 161 -15.26 -10.94 9.39
CA ILE A 161 -14.03 -11.49 10.02
C ILE A 161 -13.46 -10.62 11.13
N GLY A 162 -14.15 -9.53 11.49
CA GLY A 162 -13.70 -8.57 12.51
C GLY A 162 -12.63 -7.61 12.01
N ALA A 163 -12.48 -6.48 12.70
CA ALA A 163 -11.47 -5.47 12.38
C ALA A 163 -10.04 -6.03 12.36
N SER A 164 -9.72 -6.86 13.35
CA SER A 164 -8.42 -7.54 13.45
C SER A 164 -8.12 -8.39 12.21
N GLY A 165 -9.08 -9.22 11.79
CA GLY A 165 -8.96 -10.06 10.61
C GLY A 165 -8.80 -9.26 9.33
N THR A 166 -9.57 -8.17 9.18
CA THR A 166 -9.48 -7.28 8.01
C THR A 166 -8.10 -6.65 7.88
N PHE A 167 -7.54 -6.10 8.97
CA PHE A 167 -6.20 -5.48 8.90
C PHE A 167 -5.09 -6.51 8.70
N LEU A 168 -5.27 -7.75 9.19
CA LEU A 168 -4.34 -8.85 8.91
C LEU A 168 -4.38 -9.27 7.43
N LEU A 169 -5.57 -9.29 6.83
CA LEU A 169 -5.73 -9.54 5.38
C LEU A 169 -5.00 -8.46 4.57
N LEU A 170 -5.15 -7.18 4.94
CA LEU A 170 -4.42 -6.08 4.32
C LEU A 170 -2.90 -6.23 4.51
N ALA A 171 -2.45 -6.72 5.67
CA ALA A 171 -1.03 -6.99 5.91
C ALA A 171 -0.50 -8.09 4.98
N GLY A 172 -1.27 -9.16 4.75
CA GLY A 172 -0.94 -10.20 3.78
C GLY A 172 -0.79 -9.65 2.36
N ILE A 173 -1.71 -8.77 1.95
CA ILE A 173 -1.60 -8.07 0.66
C ILE A 173 -0.36 -7.18 0.61
N ALA A 174 -0.01 -6.50 1.70
CA ALA A 174 1.20 -5.68 1.77
C ALA A 174 2.48 -6.51 1.59
N VAL A 175 2.52 -7.75 2.11
CA VAL A 175 3.63 -8.69 1.86
C VAL A 175 3.71 -9.08 0.40
N LEU A 176 2.58 -9.41 -0.24
CA LEU A 176 2.55 -9.72 -1.67
C LEU A 176 3.02 -8.52 -2.52
N ALA A 177 2.60 -7.31 -2.15
CA ALA A 177 3.06 -6.08 -2.78
C ALA A 177 4.58 -5.89 -2.59
N LEU A 178 5.10 -6.17 -1.40
CA LEU A 178 6.53 -6.06 -1.09
C LEU A 178 7.35 -7.04 -1.94
N ILE A 179 6.93 -8.30 -2.04
CA ILE A 179 7.56 -9.31 -2.90
C ILE A 179 7.50 -8.87 -4.37
N PHE A 180 6.34 -8.39 -4.82
CA PHE A 180 6.16 -7.91 -6.18
C PHE A 180 7.11 -6.75 -6.53
N VAL A 181 7.20 -5.74 -5.66
CA VAL A 181 8.12 -4.61 -5.85
C VAL A 181 9.58 -5.05 -5.77
N ALA A 182 9.90 -6.01 -4.90
CA ALA A 182 11.25 -6.53 -4.77
C ALA A 182 11.73 -7.24 -6.04
N ILE A 183 10.87 -8.02 -6.70
CA ILE A 183 11.24 -8.85 -7.86
C ILE A 183 11.06 -8.10 -9.18
N PHE A 184 9.90 -7.48 -9.40
CA PHE A 184 9.49 -7.03 -10.72
C PHE A 184 9.82 -5.56 -11.00
N VAL A 185 9.83 -4.70 -9.97
CA VAL A 185 9.99 -3.25 -10.15
C VAL A 185 11.48 -2.89 -10.24
N PRO A 186 11.99 -2.42 -11.40
CA PRO A 186 13.35 -1.93 -11.50
C PRO A 186 13.52 -0.56 -10.83
N GLU A 187 14.76 -0.17 -10.54
CA GLU A 187 15.06 1.21 -10.15
C GLU A 187 15.08 2.09 -11.40
N THR A 188 14.29 3.17 -11.40
CA THR A 188 14.17 4.12 -12.51
C THR A 188 14.94 5.43 -12.26
N LYS A 189 15.50 5.61 -11.06
CA LYS A 189 16.21 6.82 -10.67
C LYS A 189 17.36 7.14 -11.63
N GLY A 190 17.31 8.36 -12.20
CA GLY A 190 18.40 8.93 -13.00
C GLY A 190 18.55 8.34 -14.40
N LEU A 191 17.60 7.50 -14.84
CA LEU A 191 17.58 6.96 -16.20
C LEU A 191 16.80 7.88 -17.14
N SER A 192 17.30 8.06 -18.35
CA SER A 192 16.52 8.66 -19.43
C SER A 192 15.43 7.71 -19.93
N PHE A 193 14.40 8.23 -20.59
CA PHE A 193 13.33 7.39 -21.16
C PHE A 193 13.85 6.33 -22.13
N GLU A 194 14.86 6.64 -22.95
CA GLU A 194 15.50 5.67 -23.84
C GLU A 194 16.24 4.57 -23.06
N GLN A 195 16.88 4.91 -21.94
CA GLN A 195 17.56 3.93 -21.09
C GLN A 195 16.56 2.98 -20.42
N VAL A 196 15.40 3.50 -19.98
CA VAL A 196 14.31 2.66 -19.46
C VAL A 196 13.78 1.74 -20.55
N GLU A 197 13.60 2.22 -21.78
CA GLU A 197 13.17 1.37 -22.91
C GLU A 197 14.20 0.26 -23.21
N ARG A 198 15.51 0.60 -23.21
CA ARG A 198 16.58 -0.39 -23.38
C ARG A 198 16.62 -1.41 -22.24
N LEU A 199 16.36 -1.00 -21.00
CA LEU A 199 16.27 -1.91 -19.85
C LEU A 199 15.15 -2.95 -20.05
N TRP A 200 13.99 -2.52 -20.54
CA TRP A 200 12.88 -3.43 -20.83
C TRP A 200 13.17 -4.35 -22.02
N LYS A 201 13.78 -3.82 -23.09
CA LYS A 201 14.21 -4.63 -24.24
C LYS A 201 15.22 -5.71 -23.81
N ALA A 202 16.23 -5.36 -23.03
CA ALA A 202 17.21 -6.31 -22.52
C ALA A 202 16.55 -7.43 -21.67
N ARG A 203 15.64 -7.08 -20.75
CA ARG A 203 14.88 -8.07 -19.98
C ARG A 203 14.00 -8.97 -20.85
N ALA A 204 13.38 -8.42 -21.89
CA ALA A 204 12.57 -9.20 -22.82
C ALA A 204 13.43 -10.16 -23.66
N THR A 205 14.60 -9.71 -24.14
CA THR A 205 15.52 -10.54 -24.93
C THR A 205 16.09 -11.69 -24.10
N ASP A 206 16.45 -11.45 -22.84
CA ASP A 206 16.96 -12.50 -21.92
C ASP A 206 15.89 -13.56 -21.62
N SER A 207 14.62 -13.15 -21.52
CA SER A 207 13.50 -14.09 -21.41
C SER A 207 13.23 -14.85 -22.72
N SER A 208 13.53 -14.26 -23.88
CA SER A 208 13.30 -14.83 -25.20
C SER A 208 14.35 -15.87 -25.58
N SER A 209 15.62 -15.60 -25.26
CA SER A 209 16.73 -16.55 -25.43
C SER A 209 16.55 -17.77 -24.52
N HIS A 210 16.08 -17.58 -23.29
CA HIS A 210 15.75 -18.68 -22.40
C HIS A 210 14.57 -19.52 -22.93
N LEU A 211 13.54 -18.88 -23.49
CA LEU A 211 12.41 -19.59 -24.11
C LEU A 211 12.82 -20.35 -25.38
N GLN A 212 13.69 -19.77 -26.21
CA GLN A 212 14.26 -20.45 -27.39
C GLN A 212 15.07 -21.67 -26.98
N CYS A 213 15.92 -21.56 -25.95
CA CYS A 213 16.69 -22.68 -25.43
C CYS A 213 15.78 -23.81 -24.87
N LEU A 214 14.68 -23.47 -24.20
CA LEU A 214 13.71 -24.47 -23.72
C LEU A 214 12.90 -25.12 -24.86
N LEU A 215 12.59 -24.38 -25.93
CA LEU A 215 11.91 -24.91 -27.10
C LEU A 215 12.82 -25.82 -27.93
N GLU A 216 14.10 -25.47 -28.08
CA GLU A 216 15.10 -26.32 -28.73
C GLU A 216 15.35 -27.61 -27.92
N ALA A 217 15.51 -27.50 -26.60
CA ALA A 217 15.66 -28.67 -25.72
C ALA A 217 14.42 -29.57 -25.67
N GLY A 218 13.22 -29.02 -25.88
CA GLY A 218 11.96 -29.78 -25.96
C GLY A 218 11.70 -30.41 -27.32
N GLN A 219 12.44 -30.03 -28.38
CA GLN A 219 12.36 -30.64 -29.71
C GLN A 219 13.35 -31.80 -29.90
N GLU A 220 14.36 -31.92 -29.02
CA GLU A 220 15.35 -32.99 -29.02
C GLU A 220 14.97 -34.18 -28.10
N ALA A 221 13.82 -34.14 -27.42
CA ALA A 221 13.29 -35.19 -26.55
C ALA A 221 12.07 -35.90 -27.17
#